data_AF-A0A0N0V0F3-F1
#
_entry.id   AF-A0A0N0V0F3-F1
#
_cell.length_a   1.000
_cell.length_b   1.000
_cell.length_c   1.000
_cell.angle_alpha   90.00
_cell.angle_beta   90.00
_cell.angle_gamma   90.00
#
_symmetry.space_group_name_H-M   'P 1'
#
loop_
_entity.id
_entity.type
_entity.pdbx_description
1 polymer ?
#
loop_
_entity_poly.entity_id
_entity_poly.type
_entity_poly.pdbx_seq_one_letter_code
_entity_poly.pdbx_strand_id
1 'polypeptide(L)'
;MMKQVNMQPQYVFVDDIKKNPNLIAQILLKDHDVSVIFEKRGRNVKYSYLKIHDQESLRLLDEAKNEHKRLKENGYNRKQAFEDFELARKKINDYL
;
A
#
# COMPACT_ATOMS: atom_id res chain seq x y z
N MET A 1 13.64 11.11 3.52
CA MET A 1 13.62 11.17 2.04
C MET A 1 12.98 9.87 1.56
N MET A 2 11.74 9.91 1.07
CA MET A 2 11.00 8.71 0.64
C MET A 2 11.78 8.00 -0.48
N LYS A 3 12.31 6.80 -0.19
CA LYS A 3 12.89 5.92 -1.22
C LYS A 3 11.74 5.16 -1.87
N GLN A 4 11.15 5.74 -2.91
CA GLN A 4 10.29 4.98 -3.81
C GLN A 4 11.13 3.87 -4.46
N VAL A 5 10.80 2.62 -4.15
CA VAL A 5 11.36 1.47 -4.85
C VAL A 5 10.68 1.41 -6.22
N ASN A 6 11.20 2.18 -7.17
CA ASN A 6 10.72 2.17 -8.55
C ASN A 6 11.18 0.86 -9.20
N MET A 7 10.22 -0.01 -9.53
CA MET A 7 10.51 -1.14 -10.41
C MET A 7 10.73 -0.63 -11.83
N GLN A 8 11.63 -1.27 -12.58
CA GLN A 8 11.87 -0.94 -13.99
C GLN A 8 10.54 -0.97 -14.77
N PRO A 9 10.25 0.05 -15.60
CA PRO A 9 9.01 0.10 -16.36
C PRO A 9 8.94 -1.04 -17.37
N GLN A 10 7.75 -1.60 -17.52
CA GLN A 10 7.46 -2.66 -18.49
C GLN A 10 6.55 -2.12 -19.59
N TYR A 11 6.52 -2.80 -20.73
CA TYR A 11 5.85 -2.33 -21.93
C TYR A 11 5.03 -3.46 -22.55
N VAL A 12 3.84 -3.11 -23.02
CA VAL A 12 2.94 -4.01 -23.77
C VAL A 12 2.35 -3.29 -24.96
N PHE A 13 2.07 -3.98 -26.06
CA PHE A 13 1.37 -3.37 -27.19
C PHE A 13 -0.13 -3.24 -26.91
N VAL A 14 -0.72 -2.15 -27.43
CA VAL A 14 -2.16 -1.91 -27.37
C VAL A 14 -2.95 -3.04 -28.04
N ASP A 15 -2.42 -3.60 -29.13
CA ASP A 15 -3.11 -4.67 -29.86
C ASP A 15 -3.11 -6.00 -29.10
N ASP A 16 -2.10 -6.25 -28.26
CA ASP A 16 -2.06 -7.42 -27.38
C ASP A 16 -3.10 -7.31 -26.26
N ILE A 17 -3.25 -6.10 -25.68
CA ILE A 17 -4.32 -5.84 -24.70
C ILE A 17 -5.70 -6.03 -25.33
N LYS A 18 -5.91 -5.57 -26.57
CA LYS A 18 -7.18 -5.74 -27.29
C LYS A 18 -7.52 -7.19 -27.56
N LYS A 19 -6.51 -7.98 -27.97
CA LYS A 19 -6.67 -9.43 -28.24
C LYS A 19 -6.85 -10.24 -26.96
N ASN A 20 -6.27 -9.77 -25.85
CA ASN A 20 -6.29 -10.49 -24.58
C ASN A 20 -6.52 -9.53 -23.38
N PRO A 21 -7.76 -9.06 -23.16
CA PRO A 21 -8.06 -8.07 -22.12
C PRO A 21 -7.68 -8.50 -20.70
N ASN A 22 -7.67 -9.82 -20.45
CA ASN A 22 -7.28 -10.42 -19.17
C ASN A 22 -5.84 -10.09 -18.76
N LEU A 23 -5.00 -9.67 -19.70
CA LEU A 23 -3.63 -9.24 -19.43
C LEU A 23 -3.58 -8.07 -18.42
N ILE A 24 -4.54 -7.14 -18.48
CA ILE A 24 -4.62 -6.03 -17.52
C ILE A 24 -4.94 -6.54 -16.11
N ALA A 25 -5.87 -7.48 -16.00
CA ALA A 25 -6.20 -8.11 -14.73
C ALA A 25 -4.99 -8.86 -14.15
N GLN A 26 -4.25 -9.60 -14.98
CA GLN A 26 -3.01 -10.28 -14.55
C GLN A 26 -1.93 -9.30 -14.07
N ILE A 27 -1.78 -8.15 -14.75
CA ILE A 27 -0.83 -7.10 -14.33
C ILE A 27 -1.23 -6.52 -12.97
N LEU A 28 -2.52 -6.27 -12.74
CA LEU A 28 -3.05 -5.72 -11.50
C LEU A 28 -3.01 -6.71 -10.33
N LEU A 29 -3.21 -8.00 -10.59
CA LEU A 29 -3.30 -9.04 -9.55
C LEU A 29 -1.94 -9.63 -9.14
N LYS A 30 -0.86 -9.23 -9.79
CA LYS A 30 0.48 -9.79 -9.55
C LYS A 30 1.03 -9.48 -8.15
N ASP A 31 0.62 -8.35 -7.56
CA ASP A 31 0.96 -7.96 -6.19
C ASP A 31 -0.19 -7.12 -5.61
N HIS A 32 -0.63 -7.42 -4.39
CA HIS A 32 -1.78 -6.75 -3.77
C HIS A 32 -1.46 -5.37 -3.19
N ASP A 33 -0.19 -5.06 -2.96
CA ASP A 33 0.27 -3.83 -2.29
C ASP A 33 0.94 -2.82 -3.24
N VAL A 34 0.67 -2.94 -4.54
CA VAL A 34 1.24 -2.06 -5.58
C VAL A 34 0.15 -1.34 -6.36
N SER A 35 0.30 -0.04 -6.50
CA SER A 35 -0.46 0.73 -7.49
C SER A 35 0.21 0.56 -8.85
N VAL A 36 -0.58 0.30 -9.89
CA VAL A 36 -0.07 0.22 -11.26
C VAL A 36 -0.47 1.46 -12.03
N ILE A 37 0.51 2.15 -12.61
CA ILE A 37 0.27 3.29 -13.51
C ILE A 37 0.43 2.80 -14.95
N PHE A 38 -0.59 3.03 -15.78
CA PHE A 38 -0.54 2.76 -17.22
C PHE A 38 -0.46 4.07 -18.01
N GLU A 39 0.48 4.13 -18.95
CA GLU A 39 0.70 5.28 -19.82
C GLU A 39 0.74 4.82 -21.29
N LYS A 40 -0.24 5.23 -22.09
CA LYS A 40 -0.28 4.91 -23.51
C LYS A 40 0.67 5.81 -24.30
N ARG A 41 1.68 5.21 -24.94
CA ARG A 41 2.64 5.85 -25.85
C ARG A 41 2.53 5.26 -27.25
N GLY A 42 1.68 5.87 -28.08
CA GLY A 42 1.43 5.40 -29.44
C GLY A 42 0.80 4.00 -29.45
N ARG A 43 1.52 3.01 -30.02
CA ARG A 43 1.13 1.59 -30.04
C ARG A 43 1.52 0.82 -28.78
N ASN A 44 2.28 1.44 -27.88
CA ASN A 44 2.72 0.82 -26.63
C ASN A 44 1.93 1.38 -25.45
N VAL A 45 1.78 0.57 -24.43
CA VAL A 45 1.38 0.97 -23.08
C VAL A 45 2.55 0.66 -22.17
N LYS A 46 3.14 1.70 -21.61
CA LYS A 46 4.11 1.58 -20.53
C LYS A 46 3.32 1.36 -19.24
N TYR A 47 3.73 0.42 -18.41
CA TYR A 47 3.22 0.31 -17.06
C TYR A 47 4.35 0.26 -16.03
N SER A 48 4.06 0.74 -14.84
CA SER A 48 5.03 0.81 -13.73
C SER A 48 4.34 0.52 -12.41
N TYR A 49 5.01 -0.26 -11.57
CA TYR A 49 4.55 -0.61 -10.24
C TYR A 49 5.08 0.43 -9.24
N LEU A 50 4.16 1.02 -8.49
CA LEU A 50 4.46 1.90 -7.37
C LEU A 50 4.16 1.11 -6.09
N LYS A 51 5.18 0.81 -5.29
CA LYS A 51 4.95 0.29 -3.94
C LYS A 51 4.23 1.36 -3.13
N ILE A 52 3.08 1.01 -2.57
CA ILE A 52 2.23 1.94 -1.81
C ILE A 52 2.87 2.28 -0.45
N HIS A 53 3.73 1.40 0.04
CA HIS A 53 4.45 1.57 1.30
C HIS A 53 5.96 1.49 1.07
N ASP A 54 6.71 2.47 1.59
CA ASP A 54 8.16 2.34 1.69
C ASP A 54 8.53 1.33 2.79
N GLN A 55 9.80 0.90 2.82
CA GLN A 55 10.27 -0.09 3.80
C GLN A 55 10.06 0.37 5.25
N GLU A 56 10.11 1.68 5.49
CA GLU A 56 9.89 2.25 6.82
C GLU A 56 8.42 2.14 7.23
N SER A 57 7.50 2.44 6.33
CA SER A 57 6.06 2.26 6.54
C SER A 57 5.69 0.80 6.78
N LEU A 58 6.30 -0.13 6.03
CA LEU A 58 6.11 -1.57 6.27
C LEU A 58 6.65 -1.99 7.64
N ARG A 59 7.81 -1.47 8.05
CA ARG A 59 8.39 -1.72 9.38
C ARG A 59 7.48 -1.20 10.49
N LEU A 60 7.02 0.05 10.38
CA LEU A 60 6.10 0.66 11.36
C LEU A 60 4.78 -0.12 11.46
N LEU A 61 4.25 -0.58 10.33
CA LEU A 61 3.05 -1.41 10.31
C LEU A 61 3.28 -2.76 11.01
N ASP A 62 4.43 -3.39 10.79
CA ASP A 62 4.77 -4.66 11.43
C ASP A 62 4.96 -4.50 12.94
N GLU A 63 5.67 -3.44 13.36
CA GLU A 63 5.83 -3.06 14.77
C GLU A 63 4.47 -2.84 15.44
N ALA A 64 3.57 -2.08 14.81
CA ALA A 64 2.22 -1.84 15.33
C ALA A 64 1.37 -3.12 15.44
N LYS A 65 1.46 -4.02 14.46
CA LYS A 65 0.77 -5.32 14.50
C LYS A 65 1.27 -6.19 15.65
N ASN A 66 2.59 -6.26 15.83
CA ASN A 66 3.22 -7.04 16.89
C ASN A 66 2.87 -6.47 18.28
N GLU A 67 2.89 -5.16 18.43
CA GLU A 67 2.48 -4.50 19.66
C GLU A 67 1.00 -4.75 19.99
N HIS A 68 0.10 -4.60 19.02
CA HIS A 68 -1.32 -4.89 19.21
C HIS A 68 -1.56 -6.34 19.65
N LYS A 69 -0.86 -7.30 19.03
CA LYS A 69 -0.95 -8.72 19.40
C LYS A 69 -0.52 -8.93 20.87
N ARG A 70 0.63 -8.38 21.26
CA ARG A 70 1.14 -8.46 22.63
C ARG A 70 0.18 -7.83 23.64
N LEU A 71 -0.37 -6.66 23.33
CA LEU A 71 -1.35 -5.99 24.19
C LEU A 71 -2.61 -6.84 24.36
N LYS A 72 -3.12 -7.40 23.27
CA LYS A 72 -4.31 -8.27 23.29
C LYS A 72 -4.08 -9.54 24.13
N GLU A 73 -2.90 -10.15 24.03
CA GLU A 73 -2.50 -11.29 24.87
C GLU A 73 -2.44 -10.91 26.36
N ASN A 74 -2.08 -9.67 26.67
CA ASN A 74 -2.06 -9.12 28.03
C ASN A 74 -3.42 -8.58 28.52
N GLY A 75 -4.53 -8.90 27.83
CA GLY A 75 -5.88 -8.52 28.25
C GLY A 75 -6.34 -7.13 27.81
N TYR A 76 -5.65 -6.51 26.85
CA TYR A 76 -6.07 -5.24 26.26
C TYR A 76 -7.46 -5.35 25.65
N ASN A 77 -8.41 -4.59 26.21
CA ASN A 77 -9.82 -4.72 25.89
C ASN A 77 -10.36 -3.51 25.12
N ARG A 78 -11.59 -3.64 24.60
CA ARG A 78 -12.24 -2.62 23.78
C ARG A 78 -12.39 -1.27 24.50
N LYS A 79 -12.58 -1.27 25.82
CA LYS A 79 -12.72 -0.03 26.60
C LYS A 79 -11.40 0.73 26.63
N GLN A 80 -10.30 0.04 26.92
CA GLN A 80 -8.95 0.61 26.89
C GLN A 80 -8.58 1.13 25.50
N ALA A 81 -8.92 0.38 24.44
CA ALA A 81 -8.71 0.83 23.06
C ALA A 81 -9.44 2.14 22.73
N PHE A 82 -10.65 2.31 23.25
CA PHE A 82 -11.42 3.54 23.07
C PHE A 82 -10.85 4.71 23.88
N GLU A 83 -10.41 4.47 25.11
CA GLU A 83 -9.76 5.48 25.95
C GLU A 83 -8.45 5.98 25.34
N ASP A 84 -7.62 5.06 24.82
CA ASP A 84 -6.37 5.40 24.13
C ASP A 84 -6.63 6.21 22.86
N PHE A 85 -7.67 5.86 22.09
CA PHE A 85 -8.09 6.63 20.92
C PHE A 85 -8.51 8.06 21.28
N GLU A 86 -9.34 8.23 22.30
CA GLU A 86 -9.78 9.55 22.77
C GLU A 86 -8.61 10.40 23.27
N LEU A 87 -7.65 9.79 23.97
CA LEU A 87 -6.43 10.46 24.41
C LEU A 87 -5.56 10.89 23.23
N ALA A 88 -5.38 10.01 22.24
CA ALA A 88 -4.64 10.32 21.02
C ALA A 88 -5.30 11.45 20.23
N ARG A 89 -6.63 11.40 20.06
CA ARG A 89 -7.42 12.45 19.41
C ARG A 89 -7.24 13.81 20.10
N LYS A 90 -7.32 13.83 21.44
CA LYS A 90 -7.09 15.05 22.22
C LYS A 90 -5.68 15.61 21.99
N LYS A 91 -4.65 14.77 22.09
CA LYS A 91 -3.27 15.18 21.84
C LYS A 91 -3.09 15.79 20.45
N ILE A 92 -3.64 15.14 19.40
CA ILE A 92 -3.56 15.67 18.04
C ILE A 92 -4.20 17.06 17.96
N ASN A 93 -5.38 17.24 18.55
CA ASN A 93 -6.05 18.54 18.58
C ASN A 93 -5.27 19.60 19.39
N ASP A 94 -4.54 19.21 20.44
CA ASP A 94 -3.70 20.16 21.22
C ASP A 94 -2.47 20.64 20.42
N TYR A 95 -2.08 19.93 19.36
CA TYR A 95 -0.95 20.26 18.48
C TYR A 95 -1.36 20.89 17.14
N LEU A 96 -2.66 21.02 16.85
CA LEU A 96 -3.22 21.66 15.65
C LEU A 96 -3.82 23.03 15.99
#